data_AF-A0A089ZCE5-F1
#
_entry.id   AF-A0A089ZCE5-F1
#
_cell.length_a   1.000
_cell.length_b   1.000
_cell.length_c   1.000
_cell.angle_alpha   90.00
_cell.angle_beta   90.00
_cell.angle_gamma   90.00
#
_symmetry.space_group_name_H-M   'P 1'
#
loop_
_entity.id
_entity.type
_entity.pdbx_description
1 polymer ?
#
loop_
_entity_poly.entity_id
_entity_poly.type
_entity_poly.pdbx_seq_one_letter_code
_entity_poly.pdbx_strand_id
1 'polypeptide(L)' 'MNIQVNITFHYHEDKQAEIAFKSLLPDNIGFLESRLQDNSLICNIKGKSLKTVLSTADDLISSEMLVEKVLEI' A
#
# COMPACT_ATOMS: atom_id res chain seq x y z
N MET A 1 -4.10 16.26 15.28
CA MET A 1 -2.82 15.53 15.15
C MET A 1 -2.55 15.34 13.66
N ASN A 2 -1.30 15.32 13.24
CA ASN A 2 -0.93 15.00 11.86
C ASN A 2 -0.01 13.76 11.92
N ILE A 3 -0.52 12.63 11.47
CA ILE A 3 0.20 11.35 11.49
C ILE A 3 0.49 10.95 10.06
N GLN A 4 1.73 10.53 9.83
CA GLN A 4 2.19 10.01 8.55
C GLN A 4 2.84 8.65 8.79
N VAL A 5 2.44 7.66 8.00
CA VAL A 5 3.02 6.31 8.01
C VAL A 5 3.49 5.99 6.61
N ASN A 6 4.66 5.38 6.50
CA ASN A 6 5.19 4.84 5.26
C ASN A 6 5.25 3.33 5.38
N ILE A 7 4.61 2.63 4.46
CA ILE A 7 4.73 1.18 4.28
C ILE A 7 5.36 0.97 2.91
N THR A 8 6.43 0.19 2.86
CA THR A 8 7.10 -0.17 1.59
C THR A 8 7.07 -1.68 1.46
N PHE A 9 6.43 -2.15 0.39
CA PHE A 9 6.44 -3.56 0.01
C PHE A 9 7.57 -3.76 -0.98
N HIS A 10 8.46 -4.70 -0.68
CA HIS A 10 9.59 -5.07 -1.54
C HIS A 10 9.29 -6.42 -2.18
N TYR A 11 9.24 -6.44 -3.50
CA TYR A 11 8.96 -7.63 -4.29
C TYR A 11 10.26 -8.22 -4.85
N HIS A 12 10.21 -9.47 -5.31
CA HIS A 12 11.38 -10.11 -5.90
C HIS A 12 11.66 -9.56 -7.31
N GLU A 13 10.60 -9.20 -8.04
CA GLU A 13 10.69 -8.68 -9.42
C GLU A 13 9.92 -7.38 -9.59
N ASP A 14 10.41 -6.48 -10.45
CA ASP A 14 9.75 -5.21 -10.82
C ASP A 14 8.30 -5.43 -11.30
N LYS A 15 8.07 -6.53 -12.02
CA LYS A 15 6.74 -6.89 -12.53
C LYS A 15 5.74 -7.19 -11.41
N GLN A 16 6.20 -7.79 -10.30
CA GLN A 16 5.34 -8.06 -9.14
C GLN A 16 4.92 -6.76 -8.48
N ALA A 17 5.85 -5.81 -8.31
CA ALA A 17 5.55 -4.48 -7.81
C ALA A 17 4.53 -3.78 -8.73
N GLU A 18 4.72 -3.84 -10.05
CA GLU A 18 3.80 -3.24 -11.01
C GLU A 18 2.38 -3.83 -10.93
N ILE A 19 2.27 -5.16 -10.80
CA ILE A 19 0.98 -5.85 -10.62
C ILE A 19 0.34 -5.41 -9.31
N ALA A 20 1.09 -5.38 -8.21
CA ALA A 20 0.60 -4.93 -6.91
C ALA A 20 0.10 -3.49 -6.95
N PHE A 21 0.88 -2.56 -7.52
CA PHE A 21 0.47 -1.16 -7.66
C PHE A 21 -0.82 -1.00 -8.46
N LYS A 22 -0.98 -1.73 -9.57
CA LYS A 22 -2.21 -1.71 -10.38
C LYS A 22 -3.41 -2.35 -9.67
N SER A 23 -3.17 -3.37 -8.85
CA SER A 23 -4.21 -4.09 -8.12
C SER A 23 -4.67 -3.34 -6.88
N LEU A 24 -3.75 -2.61 -6.25
CA LEU A 24 -3.96 -1.76 -5.09
C LEU A 24 -4.32 -0.32 -5.46
N LEU A 25 -4.44 0.02 -6.75
CA LEU A 25 -4.75 1.38 -7.24
C LEU A 25 -5.90 1.94 -6.41
N PRO A 26 -5.62 2.85 -5.47
CA PRO A 26 -6.54 3.05 -4.38
C PRO A 26 -7.67 3.96 -4.85
N ASP A 27 -8.91 3.50 -4.70
CA ASP A 27 -10.10 4.35 -4.64
C ASP A 27 -10.11 5.26 -3.38
N ASN A 28 -8.99 5.36 -2.65
CA ASN A 28 -8.82 6.08 -1.38
C ASN A 28 -8.12 7.44 -1.53
N ILE A 29 -8.56 8.23 -2.51
CA ILE A 29 -8.07 9.60 -2.76
C ILE A 29 -8.25 10.44 -1.47
N GLY A 30 -7.13 10.79 -0.83
CA GLY A 30 -7.08 11.71 0.31
C GLY A 30 -6.42 11.17 1.59
N PHE A 31 -6.31 9.85 1.75
CA PHE A 31 -5.69 9.21 2.94
C PHE A 31 -4.46 8.36 2.62
N LEU A 32 -4.35 7.88 1.37
CA LEU A 32 -3.26 7.02 0.91
C LEU A 32 -2.73 7.56 -0.42
N GLU A 33 -1.43 7.81 -0.47
CA GLU A 33 -0.67 8.07 -1.70
C GLU A 33 0.23 6.87 -1.96
N SER A 34 0.23 6.31 -3.17
CA SER A 34 1.13 5.21 -3.53
C SER A 34 1.95 5.53 -4.78
N ARG A 35 3.15 4.96 -4.86
CA ARG A 35 4.02 5.05 -6.04
C ARG A 35 4.90 3.81 -6.18
N LEU A 36 5.29 3.52 -7.41
CA LEU A 36 6.31 2.53 -7.71
C LEU A 36 7.71 3.14 -7.66
N GLN A 37 8.66 2.35 -7.18
CA GLN A 37 10.09 2.59 -7.30
C GLN A 37 10.78 1.23 -7.44
N ASP A 38 11.27 0.93 -8.65
CA ASP A 38 11.88 -0.36 -8.99
C ASP A 38 10.96 -1.54 -8.62
N ASN A 39 11.47 -2.55 -7.93
CA ASN A 39 10.72 -3.68 -7.37
C ASN A 39 9.97 -3.36 -6.07
N SER A 40 9.66 -2.09 -5.80
CA SER A 40 9.04 -1.67 -4.54
C SER A 40 7.79 -0.83 -4.75
N LEU A 41 6.78 -1.09 -3.93
CA LEU A 41 5.57 -0.28 -3.81
C LEU A 41 5.64 0.54 -2.52
N ILE A 42 5.70 1.86 -2.66
CA ILE A 42 5.76 2.80 -1.55
C ILE A 42 4.36 3.39 -1.32
N CYS A 43 3.84 3.19 -0.10
CA CYS A 43 2.54 3.65 0.34
C CYS A 43 2.69 4.65 1.49
N ASN A 44 2.22 5.88 1.29
CA ASN A 44 2.19 6.94 2.29
C ASN A 44 0.76 7.15 2.80
N ILE A 45 0.52 6.82 4.05
CA ILE A 45 -0.76 7.02 4.74
C ILE A 45 -0.68 8.32 5.53
N LYS A 46 -1.70 9.17 5.38
CA LYS A 46 -1.86 10.42 6.15
C LYS A 46 -3.17 10.38 6.92
N GLY A 47 -3.15 10.79 8.18
CA GLY A 47 -4.36 10.77 9.02
C GLY A 47 -4.35 11.79 10.16
N LYS A 48 -5.56 12.16 10.59
CA LYS A 48 -5.77 13.12 11.70
C LYS A 48 -5.90 12.45 13.08
N SER A 49 -6.02 11.12 13.12
CA SER A 49 -6.13 10.30 14.33
C SER A 49 -5.45 8.94 14.13
N LEU A 50 -4.97 8.32 15.22
CA LEU A 50 -4.38 6.97 15.16
C LEU A 50 -5.38 5.93 14.64
N LYS A 51 -6.67 6.08 14.99
CA LYS A 51 -7.74 5.21 14.51
C LYS A 51 -7.86 5.24 12.99
N THR A 52 -7.85 6.43 12.39
CA THR A 52 -7.93 6.58 10.92
C THR A 52 -6.73 5.93 10.24
N VAL A 53 -5.52 6.18 10.75
CA VAL A 53 -4.30 5.58 10.19
C VAL A 53 -4.30 4.07 10.32
N LEU A 54 -4.71 3.53 11.47
CA LEU A 54 -4.82 2.09 11.69
C LEU A 54 -5.79 1.45 10.70
N SER A 55 -7.01 1.99 10.56
CA SER A 55 -7.97 1.46 9.60
C SER A 55 -7.46 1.50 8.16
N THR A 56 -6.83 2.60 7.73
CA THR A 56 -6.25 2.67 6.37
C THR A 56 -5.08 1.68 6.18
N ALA A 57 -4.27 1.46 7.21
CA ALA A 57 -3.19 0.47 7.15
C ALA A 57 -3.73 -0.96 7.11
N ASP A 58 -4.75 -1.28 7.91
CA ASP A 58 -5.41 -2.60 7.92
C ASP A 58 -6.04 -2.91 6.56
N ASP A 59 -6.73 -1.95 5.95
CA ASP A 59 -7.32 -2.09 4.61
C ASP A 59 -6.24 -2.32 3.54
N LEU A 60 -5.14 -1.55 3.60
CA LEU A 60 -4.00 -1.69 2.69
C LEU A 60 -3.34 -3.07 2.81
N ILE A 61 -3.04 -3.51 4.04
CA ILE A 61 -2.40 -4.80 4.30
C ILE A 61 -3.32 -5.95 3.86
N SER A 62 -4.61 -5.87 4.17
CA SER A 62 -5.57 -6.90 3.77
C SER A 62 -5.69 -7.03 2.24
N SER A 63 -5.61 -5.90 1.53
CA SER A 63 -5.61 -5.88 0.08
C SER A 63 -4.30 -6.46 -0.49
N GLU A 64 -3.15 -6.13 0.11
CA GLU A 64 -1.87 -6.68 -0.29
C GLU A 64 -1.80 -8.20 -0.08
N MET A 65 -2.36 -8.72 1.01
CA MET A 65 -2.46 -10.17 1.23
C MET A 65 -3.23 -10.92 0.13
N LEU A 66 -4.16 -10.25 -0.58
CA LEU A 66 -4.83 -10.83 -1.74
C LEU A 66 -3.93 -10.81 -2.97
N VAL A 67 -3.15 -9.74 -3.14
CA VAL A 67 -2.16 -9.61 -4.22
C VAL A 67 -1.08 -10.67 -4.09
N GLU A 68 -0.51 -10.87 -2.89
CA GLU A 68 0.49 -11.92 -2.62
C GLU A 68 0.00 -13.30 -3.08
N LYS A 69 -1.26 -13.64 -2.76
CA LYS A 69 -1.88 -14.91 -3.20
C LYS A 69 -2.00 -15.04 -4.72
N VAL A 70 -2.33 -13.95 -5.42
CA VAL A 70 -2.42 -13.94 -6.89
C VAL A 70 -1.04 -14.04 -7.53
N LEU A 71 -0.03 -13.48 -6.88
CA LEU A 71 1.36 -13.52 -7.33
C LEU A 71 2.11 -14.80 -6.92
N GLU A 72 1.49 -15.65 -6.07
CA GLU A 72 2.08 -16.87 -5.51
C GLU A 72 3.41 -16.62 -4.77
N ILE A 73 3.47 -15.51 -4.00
CA ILE A 73 4.63 -15.13 -3.15
C ILE A 73 4.31 -15.17 -1.66
#